data_AF-A0A1E4B383-F1
#
_entry.id   AF-A0A1E4B383-F1
#
_cell.length_a   1.000
_cell.length_b   1.000
_cell.length_c   1.000
_cell.angle_alpha   90.00
_cell.angle_beta   90.00
_cell.angle_gamma   90.00
#
_symmetry.space_group_name_H-M   'P 1'
#
loop_
_entity.id
_entity.type
_entity.pdbx_description
1 polymer ?
#
loop_
_entity_poly.entity_id
_entity_poly.type
_entity_poly.pdbx_seq_one_letter_code
_entity_poly.pdbx_strand_id
1 'polypeptide(L)' 'MVAYHPQKREEGSRNGTLKQLFREEIKKSYEEYVEQVGREFAESTAHFQDALNDVLAGGKRIF' A
#
# COMPACT_ATOMS: atom_id res chain seq x y z
N MET A 1 -4.43 -8.36 7.11
CA MET A 1 -5.03 -8.44 5.75
C MET A 1 -5.85 -7.18 5.52
N VAL A 2 -5.33 -6.22 4.75
CA VAL A 2 -5.95 -4.90 4.48
C VAL A 2 -7.10 -5.08 3.49
N ALA A 3 -8.18 -5.71 3.96
CA ALA A 3 -9.41 -5.97 3.22
C ALA A 3 -10.60 -5.25 3.86
N TYR A 4 -10.37 -4.11 4.52
CA TYR A 4 -11.40 -3.39 5.25
C TYR A 4 -11.50 -1.96 4.74
N HIS A 5 -12.70 -1.55 4.38
CA HIS A 5 -13.11 -0.20 3.94
C HIS A 5 -13.01 0.08 2.42
N PRO A 6 -13.78 -0.64 1.58
CA PRO A 6 -14.00 -0.24 0.18
C PRO A 6 -14.45 1.22 0.04
N GLN A 7 -15.23 1.72 1.00
CA GLN A 7 -15.66 3.13 1.07
C GLN A 7 -14.48 4.11 1.21
N LYS A 8 -13.52 3.85 2.09
CA LYS A 8 -12.33 4.70 2.25
C LYS A 8 -11.40 4.64 1.03
N ARG A 9 -11.33 3.47 0.38
CA ARG A 9 -10.57 3.31 -0.86
C ARG A 9 -11.18 4.13 -1.99
N GLU A 10 -12.50 4.11 -2.11
CA GLU A 10 -13.22 4.87 -3.13
C GLU A 10 -13.13 6.39 -2.87
N GLU A 11 -13.33 6.81 -1.61
CA GLU A 11 -13.19 8.21 -1.19
C GLU A 11 -11.76 8.72 -1.42
N GLY A 12 -10.76 7.96 -0.96
CA GLY A 12 -9.36 8.30 -1.15
C GLY A 12 -8.96 8.36 -2.61
N SER A 13 -9.46 7.43 -3.44
CA SER A 13 -9.17 7.43 -4.88
C SER A 13 -9.82 8.61 -5.60
N ARG A 14 -11.02 9.04 -5.17
CA ARG A 14 -11.70 10.23 -5.72
C ARG A 14 -11.01 11.52 -5.29
N ASN A 15 -10.56 11.60 -4.04
CA ASN A 15 -9.97 12.81 -3.46
C ASN A 15 -8.44 12.89 -3.62
N GLY A 16 -7.79 11.86 -4.15
CA GLY A 16 -6.32 11.77 -4.23
C GLY A 16 -5.63 11.61 -2.86
N THR A 17 -6.38 11.30 -1.81
CA THR A 17 -5.89 11.23 -0.42
C THR A 17 -5.54 9.82 0.03
N LEU A 18 -5.50 8.83 -0.88
CA LEU A 18 -5.15 7.43 -0.57
C LEU A 18 -3.86 7.30 0.26
N LYS A 19 -2.80 8.01 -0.14
CA LYS A 19 -1.51 8.01 0.58
C LYS A 19 -1.65 8.47 2.04
N GLN A 20 -2.55 9.41 2.31
CA GLN A 20 -2.77 9.99 3.62
C GLN A 20 -3.68 9.11 4.48
N LEU A 21 -4.77 8.60 3.89
CA LEU A 21 -5.76 7.74 4.54
C LEU A 21 -5.15 6.41 4.99
N PHE A 22 -4.29 5.82 4.16
CA PHE A 22 -3.70 4.50 4.41
C PHE A 22 -2.26 4.58 4.92
N ARG A 23 -1.74 5.76 5.27
CA ARG A 23 -0.33 5.94 5.65
C ARG A 23 0.13 4.99 6.75
N GLU A 24 -0.66 4.91 7.82
CA GLU A 24 -0.34 4.07 8.99
C GLU A 24 -0.42 2.58 8.66
N GLU A 25 -1.41 2.19 7.84
CA GLU A 25 -1.57 0.80 7.40
C GLU A 25 -0.45 0.37 6.44
N ILE A 26 -0.09 1.24 5.50
CA ILE A 26 1.03 1.04 4.58
C ILE A 26 2.32 0.88 5.38
N LYS A 27 2.56 1.74 6.37
CA LYS A 27 3.77 1.66 7.20
C LYS A 27 3.85 0.32 7.93
N LYS A 28 2.79 -0.08 8.64
CA LYS A 28 2.74 -1.38 9.34
C LYS A 28 2.93 -2.55 8.38
N SER A 29 2.23 -2.54 7.25
CA SER A 29 2.36 -3.59 6.24
C SER A 29 3.75 -3.64 5.61
N TYR A 30 4.44 -2.50 5.50
CA TYR A 30 5.81 -2.44 5.00
C TYR A 30 6.80 -3.00 6.04
N GLU A 31 6.62 -2.65 7.32
CA GLU A 31 7.41 -3.21 8.41
C GLU A 31 7.26 -4.75 8.45
N GLU A 32 6.04 -5.27 8.39
CA GLU A 32 5.78 -6.72 8.32
C GLU A 32 6.40 -7.37 7.06
N TYR A 33 6.30 -6.70 5.90
CA TYR A 33 6.90 -7.18 4.66
C TYR A 33 8.44 -7.25 4.77
N VAL A 34 9.06 -6.20 5.29
CA VAL A 34 10.51 -6.14 5.52
C VAL A 34 10.97 -7.21 6.51
N GLU A 35 10.20 -7.48 7.57
CA GLU A 35 10.49 -8.55 8.53
C GLU A 35 10.44 -9.94 7.88
N GLN A 36 9.57 -10.16 6.89
CA GLN A 36 9.42 -11.44 6.21
C GLN A 36 10.46 -11.69 5.12
N VAL A 37 10.73 -10.68 4.29
CA VAL A 37 11.60 -10.81 3.11
C VAL A 37 13.03 -10.33 3.34
N GLY A 38 13.26 -9.61 4.43
CA GLY A 38 14.51 -8.91 4.71
C GLY A 38 14.58 -7.55 4.04
N ARG A 39 15.23 -6.60 4.73
CA ARG A 39 15.35 -5.20 4.30
C ARG A 39 16.03 -5.05 2.94
N GLU A 40 17.11 -5.79 2.68
CA GLU A 40 17.83 -5.73 1.41
C GLU A 40 16.95 -6.13 0.22
N PHE A 41 16.10 -7.14 0.38
CA PHE A 41 15.15 -7.55 -0.65
C PHE A 41 14.01 -6.55 -0.81
N ALA A 42 13.50 -6.03 0.31
CA ALA A 42 12.43 -5.05 0.31
C ALA A 42 12.84 -3.71 -0.33
N GLU A 43 14.09 -3.26 -0.11
CA GLU A 43 14.62 -2.01 -0.69
C GLU A 43 15.14 -2.19 -2.12
N SER A 44 15.48 -3.41 -2.55
CA SER A 44 15.99 -3.67 -3.91
C SER A 44 14.90 -3.92 -4.96
N THR A 45 13.65 -4.15 -4.54
CA THR A 45 12.54 -4.49 -5.44
C THR A 45 11.35 -3.54 -5.25
N ALA A 46 10.60 -3.29 -6.33
CA ALA A 46 9.38 -2.48 -6.30
C ALA A 46 8.13 -3.30 -5.93
N HIS A 47 8.27 -4.57 -5.55
CA HIS A 47 7.15 -5.50 -5.34
C HIS A 47 6.12 -4.98 -4.35
N PHE A 48 6.56 -4.32 -3.28
CA PHE A 48 5.65 -3.75 -2.30
C PHE A 48 4.84 -2.58 -2.88
N GLN A 49 5.48 -1.68 -3.65
CA GLN A 49 4.79 -0.57 -4.30
C GLN A 49 3.82 -1.05 -5.38
N ASP A 50 4.20 -2.07 -6.15
CA ASP A 50 3.31 -2.68 -7.14
C ASP A 50 2.08 -3.31 -6.47
N ALA A 51 2.28 -4.08 -5.40
CA ALA A 51 1.18 -4.64 -4.63
C ALA A 51 0.28 -3.56 -4.01
N LEU A 52 0.84 -2.45 -3.52
CA LEU A 52 0.05 -1.31 -3.03
C LEU A 52 -0.78 -0.66 -4.14
N ASN A 53 -0.22 -0.52 -5.34
CA ASN A 53 -0.94 0.02 -6.49
C ASN A 53 -2.11 -0.90 -6.90
N ASP A 54 -1.92 -2.22 -6.84
CA ASP A 54 -2.99 -3.18 -7.12
C ASP A 54 -4.08 -3.16 -6.04
N VAL A 55 -3.68 -3.20 -4.77
CA VAL A 55 -4.59 -3.33 -3.62
C VAL A 55 -5.30 -2.03 -3.27
N LEU A 56 -4.66 -0.86 -3.37
CA LEU A 56 -5.24 0.42 -2.98
C LEU A 56 -5.71 1.26 -4.17
N ALA A 57 -4.95 1.25 -5.26
CA ALA A 57 -5.23 2.07 -6.44
C ALA A 57 -5.94 1.31 -7.57
N GLY A 58 -6.25 0.02 -7.37
CA GLY A 58 -6.93 -0.81 -8.36
C GLY A 58 -6.12 -1.00 -9.64
N GLY A 59 -4.80 -1.13 -9.51
CA GLY A 59 -3.85 -1.31 -10.61
C GLY A 59 -3.34 -0.02 -11.23
N LYS A 60 -3.74 1.15 -10.71
CA LYS A 60 -3.16 2.44 -11.12
C LYS A 60 -1.88 2.70 -10.35
N ARG A 61 -0.83 3.16 -11.05
CA ARG A 61 0.43 3.60 -10.42
C ARG A 61 0.25 4.96 -9.74
N ILE A 62 -0.09 4.93 -8.46
CA ILE A 62 -0.27 6.10 -7.59
C ILE A 62 0.86 6.20 -6.56
N PHE A 63 1.38 5.05 -6.12
CA PHE A 63 2.41 4.92 -5.09
C PHE A 63 3.81 5.03 -5.65
#